data_AF-A0AAV5XDG5-F1
#
_entry.id   AF-A0AAV5XDG5-F1
#
_cell.length_a   1.000
_cell.length_b   1.000
_cell.length_c   1.000
_cell.angle_alpha   90.00
_cell.angle_beta   90.00
_cell.angle_gamma   90.00
#
_symmetry.space_group_name_H-M   'P 1'
#
loop_
_entity.id
_entity.type
_entity.pdbx_description
1 polymer ?
#
loop_
_entity_poly.entity_id
_entity_poly.type
_entity_poly.pdbx_seq_one_letter_code
_entity_poly.pdbx_strand_id
1 'polypeptide(L)'
;MSQALHDLLARQVARFTDRQADWDAFADARVEGYRRAQHRFIGSGASGKADATVIPADHFTLSVMFVPPGQGNAPHTHEVEEVFFILRGKVRVFIEDGAGNRAETVLGPWDCISCPANVIHGFVNVGLEPAYLQVMLGKARPDLMTYTDLSLQARRDEHLQAARRS
;
A
#
# COMPACT_ATOMS: atom_id res chain seq x y z
N MET A 1 16.44 -23.12 25.50
CA MET A 1 15.11 -22.78 24.93
C MET A 1 14.79 -21.28 24.97
N SER A 2 15.25 -20.51 25.97
CA SER A 2 14.94 -19.07 26.07
C SER A 2 15.53 -18.22 24.94
N GLN A 3 16.81 -18.41 24.59
CA GLN A 3 17.47 -17.56 23.57
C GLN A 3 16.84 -17.69 22.19
N ALA A 4 16.59 -18.92 21.72
CA ALA A 4 15.98 -19.15 20.42
C ALA A 4 14.58 -18.50 20.28
N LEU A 5 13.81 -18.47 21.37
CA LEU A 5 12.51 -17.80 21.40
C LEU A 5 12.65 -16.27 21.39
N HIS A 6 13.61 -15.71 22.13
CA HIS A 6 13.90 -14.27 22.06
C HIS A 6 14.38 -13.85 20.68
N ASP A 7 15.25 -14.64 20.04
CA ASP A 7 15.73 -14.36 18.69
C ASP A 7 14.59 -14.46 17.66
N LEU A 8 13.69 -15.43 17.83
CA LEU A 8 12.48 -15.52 17.00
C LEU A 8 11.58 -14.30 17.20
N LEU A 9 11.29 -13.93 18.45
CA LEU A 9 10.48 -12.76 18.76
C LEU A 9 11.09 -11.49 18.16
N ALA A 10 12.40 -11.30 18.29
CA ALA A 10 13.10 -10.14 17.74
C ALA A 10 12.97 -10.05 16.21
N ARG A 11 12.96 -11.18 15.50
CA ARG A 11 12.74 -11.21 14.04
C ARG A 11 11.28 -11.03 13.62
N GLN A 12 10.33 -11.26 14.52
CA GLN A 12 8.89 -11.25 14.24
C GLN A 12 8.18 -10.01 14.80
N VAL A 13 8.92 -9.05 15.35
CA VAL A 13 8.39 -7.79 15.87
C VAL A 13 8.95 -6.63 15.06
N ALA A 14 8.06 -5.86 14.45
CA ALA A 14 8.38 -4.57 13.84
C ALA A 14 7.60 -3.47 14.56
N ARG A 15 8.27 -2.36 14.90
CA ARG A 15 7.65 -1.21 15.57
C ARG A 15 7.48 -0.08 14.58
N PHE A 16 6.33 0.62 14.67
CA PHE A 16 6.07 1.79 13.85
C PHE A 16 7.13 2.89 14.04
N THR A 17 7.62 3.08 15.27
CA THR A 17 8.67 4.06 15.62
C THR A 17 9.97 3.87 14.85
N ASP A 18 10.22 2.66 14.34
CA ASP A 18 11.44 2.31 13.63
C ASP A 18 11.21 2.31 12.11
N ARG A 19 9.99 2.58 11.64
CA ARG A 19 9.65 2.59 10.22
C ARG A 19 9.93 3.95 9.62
N GLN A 20 10.63 3.96 8.51
CA GLN A 20 10.79 5.15 7.70
C GLN A 20 9.65 5.26 6.70
N ALA A 21 9.11 6.47 6.54
CA ALA A 21 8.09 6.78 5.56
C ALA A 21 8.71 6.78 4.15
N ASP A 22 8.37 5.79 3.32
CA ASP A 22 8.79 5.77 1.92
C ASP A 22 7.77 6.52 1.06
N TRP A 23 8.06 7.80 0.80
CA TRP A 23 7.29 8.68 -0.08
C TRP A 23 7.47 8.39 -1.58
N ASP A 24 8.35 7.44 -1.90
CA ASP A 24 8.67 7.01 -3.26
C ASP A 24 8.36 5.52 -3.44
N ALA A 25 7.43 4.98 -2.64
CA ALA A 25 7.12 3.56 -2.65
C ALA A 25 6.55 3.08 -4.00
N PHE A 26 5.94 3.98 -4.77
CA PHE A 26 5.22 3.68 -6.00
C PHE A 26 5.39 4.79 -7.03
N ALA A 27 5.32 4.46 -8.32
CA ALA A 27 5.45 5.42 -9.41
C ALA A 27 4.46 6.61 -9.32
N ASP A 28 3.23 6.35 -8.86
CA ASP A 28 2.21 7.39 -8.73
C ASP A 28 2.36 8.27 -7.48
N ALA A 29 3.14 7.84 -6.49
CA ALA A 29 3.29 8.54 -5.20
C ALA A 29 3.92 9.94 -5.33
N ARG A 30 4.53 10.26 -6.48
CA ARG A 30 5.08 11.59 -6.82
C ARG A 30 4.09 12.50 -7.52
N VAL A 31 2.94 11.99 -7.94
CA VAL A 31 1.92 12.72 -8.69
C VAL A 31 0.98 13.41 -7.70
N GLU A 32 0.75 14.72 -7.89
CA GLU A 32 -0.21 15.47 -7.07
C GLU A 32 -1.61 14.88 -7.22
N GLY A 33 -2.29 14.68 -6.09
CA GLY A 33 -3.53 13.89 -6.01
C GLY A 33 -3.30 12.43 -5.61
N TYR A 34 -2.08 11.89 -5.75
CA TYR A 34 -1.73 10.50 -5.39
C TYR A 34 -0.59 10.39 -4.37
N ARG A 35 -0.19 11.51 -3.75
CA ARG A 35 0.94 11.52 -2.82
C ARG A 35 0.63 10.74 -1.56
N ARG A 36 1.45 9.74 -1.24
CA ARG A 36 1.34 8.94 -0.02
C ARG A 36 2.68 8.33 0.36
N ALA A 37 2.84 7.98 1.63
CA ALA A 37 4.01 7.28 2.12
C ALA A 37 3.67 5.87 2.61
N GLN A 38 4.53 4.90 2.30
CA GLN A 38 4.41 3.54 2.80
C GLN A 38 5.35 3.31 4.00
N HIS A 39 4.82 2.70 5.06
CA HIS A 39 5.59 2.16 6.18
C HIS A 39 5.49 0.63 6.13
N ARG A 40 6.59 -0.07 5.84
CA ARG A 40 6.58 -1.52 5.62
C ARG A 40 6.78 -2.29 6.92
N PHE A 41 5.94 -3.31 7.14
CA PHE A 41 6.03 -4.19 8.30
C PHE A 41 6.35 -5.64 7.91
N ILE A 42 5.52 -6.23 7.05
CA ILE A 42 5.69 -7.61 6.55
C ILE A 42 5.83 -7.57 5.04
N GLY A 43 6.98 -7.99 4.52
CA GLY A 43 7.33 -7.84 3.11
C GLY A 43 7.34 -6.38 2.65
N SER A 44 7.31 -6.16 1.32
CA SER A 44 7.38 -4.83 0.71
C SER A 44 6.08 -4.33 0.09
N GLY A 45 5.02 -5.15 0.11
CA GLY A 45 3.81 -4.90 -0.67
C GLY A 45 4.12 -4.88 -2.17
N ALA A 46 3.30 -4.16 -2.93
CA ALA A 46 3.49 -3.99 -4.37
C ALA A 46 4.53 -2.93 -4.75
N SER A 47 5.44 -2.55 -3.83
CA SER A 47 6.47 -1.55 -4.15
C SER A 47 7.61 -2.14 -4.97
N GLY A 48 7.85 -3.45 -4.88
CA GLY A 48 9.00 -4.12 -5.49
C GLY A 48 10.37 -3.72 -4.93
N LYS A 49 10.41 -2.86 -3.89
CA LYS A 49 11.66 -2.45 -3.24
C LYS A 49 12.13 -3.49 -2.24
N ALA A 50 13.45 -3.64 -2.12
CA ALA A 50 14.07 -4.41 -1.06
C ALA A 50 14.15 -3.58 0.23
N ASP A 51 13.84 -4.20 1.36
CA ASP A 51 13.97 -3.61 2.69
C ASP A 51 14.38 -4.71 3.66
N ALA A 52 15.59 -4.65 4.20
CA ALA A 52 16.11 -5.67 5.11
C ALA A 52 15.52 -5.57 6.53
N THR A 53 14.77 -4.50 6.82
CA THR A 53 14.24 -4.21 8.17
C THR A 53 12.81 -4.72 8.37
N VAL A 54 12.18 -5.28 7.33
CA VAL A 54 10.82 -5.84 7.40
C VAL A 54 10.86 -7.28 7.90
N ILE A 55 9.74 -7.71 8.47
CA ILE A 55 9.48 -9.13 8.72
C ILE A 55 9.33 -9.82 7.35
N PRO A 56 10.05 -10.93 7.08
CA PRO A 56 9.88 -11.68 5.84
C PRO A 56 8.42 -12.16 5.66
N ALA A 57 7.87 -11.95 4.48
CA ALA A 57 6.53 -12.39 4.12
C ALA A 57 6.51 -13.86 3.64
N ASP A 58 5.47 -14.60 4.02
CA ASP A 58 5.24 -15.99 3.57
C ASP A 58 4.00 -16.11 2.66
N HIS A 59 2.88 -15.53 3.09
CA HIS A 59 1.62 -15.60 2.33
C HIS A 59 0.98 -14.24 2.06
N PHE A 60 1.37 -13.20 2.79
CA PHE A 60 0.83 -11.86 2.63
C PHE A 60 1.86 -10.81 3.01
N THR A 61 1.65 -9.59 2.51
CA THR A 61 2.36 -8.40 2.98
C THR A 61 1.46 -7.57 3.88
N LEU A 62 2.05 -6.76 4.77
CA LEU A 62 1.35 -5.78 5.60
C LEU A 62 2.16 -4.48 5.65
N SER A 63 1.49 -3.37 5.37
CA SER A 63 2.06 -2.03 5.50
C SER A 63 1.05 -1.04 6.04
N VAL A 64 1.53 0.12 6.50
CA VAL A 64 0.68 1.26 6.85
C VAL A 64 0.96 2.40 5.89
N MET A 65 -0.08 2.89 5.24
CA MET A 65 -0.04 4.07 4.39
C MET A 65 -0.33 5.32 5.21
N PHE A 66 0.44 6.37 4.98
CA PHE A 66 0.13 7.74 5.39
C PHE A 66 -0.32 8.53 4.16
N VAL A 67 -1.50 9.12 4.23
CA VAL A 67 -2.14 9.78 3.08
C VAL A 67 -2.59 11.19 3.50
N PRO A 68 -1.95 12.26 3.00
CA PRO A 68 -2.39 13.63 3.25
C PRO A 68 -3.81 13.92 2.74
N PRO A 69 -4.47 14.97 3.25
CA PRO A 69 -5.76 15.44 2.72
C PRO A 69 -5.75 15.63 1.20
N GLY A 70 -6.80 15.16 0.53
CA GLY A 70 -6.96 15.28 -0.92
C GLY A 70 -6.09 14.34 -1.75
N GLN A 71 -5.23 13.52 -1.13
CA GLN A 71 -4.36 12.58 -1.81
C GLN A 71 -4.91 11.15 -1.79
N GLY A 72 -4.38 10.28 -2.65
CA GLY A 72 -4.86 8.92 -2.80
C GLY A 72 -3.88 8.01 -3.54
N ASN A 73 -4.43 7.13 -4.36
CA ASN A 73 -3.68 6.38 -5.37
C ASN A 73 -4.40 6.44 -6.72
N ALA A 74 -3.64 6.19 -7.78
CA ALA A 74 -4.23 5.99 -9.10
C ALA A 74 -5.06 4.68 -9.13
N PRO A 75 -6.12 4.60 -9.95
CA PRO A 75 -6.85 3.34 -10.14
C PRO A 75 -5.92 2.24 -10.66
N HIS A 76 -5.95 1.08 -10.01
CA HIS A 76 -5.06 -0.03 -10.32
C HIS A 76 -5.67 -1.40 -9.97
N THR A 77 -4.95 -2.45 -10.30
CA THR A 77 -5.27 -3.85 -9.97
C THR A 77 -4.04 -4.60 -9.44
N HIS A 78 -4.31 -5.68 -8.73
CA HIS A 78 -3.36 -6.69 -8.29
C HIS A 78 -3.85 -8.09 -8.69
N GLU A 79 -2.91 -9.01 -8.87
CA GLU A 79 -3.17 -10.42 -9.16
C GLU A 79 -3.72 -11.20 -7.95
N VAL A 80 -3.78 -10.56 -6.79
CA VAL A 80 -4.32 -11.04 -5.51
C VAL A 80 -5.24 -10.00 -4.89
N GLU A 81 -5.99 -10.39 -3.85
CA GLU A 81 -6.77 -9.45 -3.07
C GLU A 81 -5.90 -8.41 -2.36
N GLU A 82 -6.42 -7.18 -2.29
CA GLU A 82 -5.85 -6.10 -1.49
C GLU A 82 -6.89 -5.61 -0.46
N VAL A 83 -6.47 -5.41 0.77
CA VAL A 83 -7.34 -4.93 1.85
C VAL A 83 -6.91 -3.54 2.28
N PHE A 84 -7.86 -2.61 2.37
CA PHE A 84 -7.67 -1.33 3.06
C PHE A 84 -8.49 -1.33 4.34
N PHE A 85 -7.80 -1.27 5.48
CA PHE A 85 -8.40 -1.15 6.79
C PHE A 85 -8.05 0.21 7.40
N ILE A 86 -9.05 1.05 7.63
CA ILE A 86 -8.81 2.45 7.99
C ILE A 86 -8.47 2.52 9.49
N LEU A 87 -7.29 3.06 9.82
CA LEU A 87 -6.86 3.26 11.21
C LEU A 87 -7.23 4.67 11.70
N ARG A 88 -7.16 5.66 10.80
CA ARG A 88 -7.49 7.07 11.07
C ARG A 88 -7.90 7.77 9.78
N GLY A 89 -8.76 8.79 9.90
CA GLY A 89 -9.15 9.67 8.79
C GLY A 89 -10.46 9.26 8.13
N LYS A 90 -10.75 9.88 6.98
CA LYS A 90 -11.93 9.55 6.14
C LYS A 90 -11.48 9.31 4.72
N VAL A 91 -11.71 8.12 4.21
CA VAL A 91 -11.18 7.69 2.92
C VAL A 91 -12.34 7.25 2.05
N ARG A 92 -12.48 7.88 0.89
CA ARG A 92 -13.39 7.41 -0.15
C ARG A 92 -12.68 6.33 -0.94
N VAL A 93 -13.24 5.14 -0.93
CA VAL A 93 -12.75 3.98 -1.68
C VAL A 93 -13.68 3.71 -2.86
N PHE A 94 -13.15 3.13 -3.92
CA PHE A 94 -13.94 2.78 -5.09
C PHE A 94 -13.52 1.43 -5.68
N ILE A 95 -14.47 0.81 -6.36
CA ILE A 95 -14.28 -0.33 -7.26
C ILE A 95 -14.85 0.04 -8.63
N GLU A 96 -14.18 -0.39 -9.69
CA GLU A 96 -14.57 -0.17 -11.08
C GLU A 96 -14.55 -1.48 -11.87
N ASP A 97 -15.54 -1.65 -12.76
CA ASP A 97 -15.58 -2.77 -13.70
C ASP A 97 -14.86 -2.45 -15.03
N GLY A 98 -14.67 -3.46 -15.87
CA GLY A 98 -14.01 -3.27 -17.18
C GLY A 98 -14.81 -2.43 -18.19
N ALA A 99 -16.07 -2.07 -17.89
CA ALA A 99 -16.90 -1.19 -18.70
C ALA A 99 -16.85 0.27 -18.21
N GLY A 100 -16.11 0.56 -17.14
CA GLY A 100 -15.97 1.88 -16.54
C GLY A 100 -17.07 2.25 -15.55
N ASN A 101 -17.95 1.30 -15.16
CA ASN A 101 -18.92 1.56 -14.10
C ASN A 101 -18.19 1.57 -12.75
N ARG A 102 -18.48 2.57 -11.92
CA ARG A 102 -17.81 2.77 -10.62
C ARG A 102 -18.82 2.78 -9.47
N ALA A 103 -18.50 2.04 -8.41
CA ALA A 103 -19.15 2.13 -7.12
C ALA A 103 -18.16 2.67 -6.08
N GLU A 104 -18.61 3.59 -5.23
CA GLU A 104 -17.77 4.21 -4.19
C GLU A 104 -18.52 4.35 -2.86
N THR A 105 -17.75 4.38 -1.78
CA THR A 105 -18.25 4.69 -0.43
C THR A 105 -17.17 5.36 0.40
N VAL A 106 -17.55 6.02 1.49
CA VAL A 106 -16.62 6.65 2.43
C VAL A 106 -16.48 5.78 3.67
N LEU A 107 -15.24 5.43 3.99
CA LEU A 107 -14.85 4.65 5.16
C LEU A 107 -14.21 5.55 6.22
N GLY A 108 -14.51 5.27 7.48
CA GLY A 108 -13.90 5.89 8.66
C GLY A 108 -13.06 4.88 9.46
N PRO A 109 -12.52 5.28 10.63
CA PRO A 109 -11.70 4.39 11.44
C PRO A 109 -12.43 3.09 11.79
N TRP A 110 -11.69 1.97 11.68
CA TRP A 110 -12.14 0.59 11.90
C TRP A 110 -13.05 0.00 10.82
N ASP A 111 -13.29 0.73 9.73
CA ASP A 111 -13.95 0.21 8.54
C ASP A 111 -12.95 -0.46 7.59
N CYS A 112 -13.47 -1.34 6.73
CA CYS A 112 -12.68 -2.18 5.83
C CYS A 112 -13.29 -2.23 4.43
N ILE A 113 -12.44 -2.27 3.41
CA ILE A 113 -12.77 -2.79 2.08
C ILE A 113 -11.76 -3.90 1.73
N SER A 114 -12.26 -4.99 1.16
CA SER A 114 -11.46 -6.01 0.50
C SER A 114 -11.71 -5.92 -0.99
N CYS A 115 -10.66 -5.60 -1.74
CA CYS A 115 -10.65 -5.48 -3.19
C CYS A 115 -10.28 -6.85 -3.78
N PRO A 116 -11.17 -7.51 -4.53
CA PRO A 116 -10.86 -8.80 -5.15
C PRO A 116 -9.72 -8.70 -6.18
N ALA A 117 -9.04 -9.82 -6.40
CA ALA A 117 -8.00 -9.91 -7.44
C ALA A 117 -8.53 -9.48 -8.81
N ASN A 118 -7.72 -8.73 -9.55
CA ASN A 118 -7.98 -8.22 -10.89
C ASN A 118 -9.22 -7.32 -11.04
N VAL A 119 -9.72 -6.77 -9.94
CA VAL A 119 -10.80 -5.76 -9.94
C VAL A 119 -10.17 -4.37 -9.76
N ILE A 120 -10.52 -3.41 -10.61
CA ILE A 120 -9.96 -2.05 -10.54
C ILE A 120 -10.43 -1.39 -9.24
N HIS A 121 -9.50 -0.83 -8.48
CA HIS A 121 -9.81 -0.15 -7.23
C HIS A 121 -8.83 0.99 -6.94
N GLY A 122 -9.17 1.76 -5.92
CA GLY A 122 -8.32 2.82 -5.39
C GLY A 122 -9.02 3.59 -4.28
N PHE A 123 -8.37 4.64 -3.82
CA PHE A 123 -8.89 5.47 -2.74
C PHE A 123 -8.41 6.92 -2.82
N VAL A 124 -9.13 7.80 -2.14
CA VAL A 124 -8.75 9.20 -1.89
C VAL A 124 -9.09 9.57 -0.44
N ASN A 125 -8.15 10.19 0.27
CA ASN A 125 -8.43 10.82 1.57
C ASN A 125 -9.29 12.08 1.34
N VAL A 126 -10.56 12.00 1.74
CA VAL A 126 -11.55 13.08 1.62
C VAL A 126 -11.71 13.88 2.92
N GLY A 127 -10.94 13.53 3.96
CA GLY A 127 -10.89 14.27 5.21
C GLY A 127 -10.01 15.53 5.11
N LEU A 128 -10.11 16.37 6.14
CA LEU A 128 -9.26 17.56 6.34
C LEU A 128 -7.96 17.24 7.07
N GLU A 129 -7.84 16.02 7.63
CA GLU A 129 -6.66 15.53 8.32
C GLU A 129 -6.02 14.37 7.54
N PRO A 130 -4.73 14.06 7.78
CA PRO A 130 -4.12 12.87 7.22
C PRO A 130 -4.84 11.58 7.63
N ALA A 131 -4.93 10.65 6.68
CA ALA A 131 -5.44 9.30 6.90
C ALA A 131 -4.29 8.31 7.10
N TYR A 132 -4.55 7.30 7.93
CA TYR A 132 -3.69 6.13 8.08
C TYR A 132 -4.50 4.88 7.72
N LEU A 133 -3.96 4.06 6.83
CA LEU A 133 -4.61 2.83 6.37
C LEU A 133 -3.64 1.67 6.56
N GLN A 134 -4.08 0.58 7.16
CA GLN A 134 -3.39 -0.70 7.02
C GLN A 134 -3.73 -1.28 5.64
N VAL A 135 -2.69 -1.72 4.93
CA VAL A 135 -2.79 -2.33 3.61
C VAL A 135 -2.20 -3.73 3.66
N MET A 136 -2.96 -4.72 3.17
CA MET A 136 -2.51 -6.10 3.05
C MET A 136 -2.73 -6.61 1.63
N LEU A 137 -1.79 -7.41 1.12
CA LEU A 137 -1.92 -8.12 -0.17
C LEU A 137 -1.72 -9.62 0.04
N GLY A 138 -2.55 -10.45 -0.60
CA GLY A 138 -2.59 -11.91 -0.48
C GLY A 138 -1.44 -12.70 -1.12
N LYS A 139 -0.21 -12.15 -1.16
CA LYS A 139 0.98 -12.82 -1.69
C LYS A 139 2.23 -12.32 -0.99
N ALA A 140 3.23 -13.17 -0.77
CA ALA A 140 4.51 -12.74 -0.17
C ALA A 140 5.28 -11.72 -1.02
N ARG A 141 5.17 -11.85 -2.34
CA ARG A 141 5.78 -10.97 -3.33
C ARG A 141 4.73 -10.64 -4.40
N PRO A 142 3.82 -9.70 -4.11
CA PRO A 142 2.87 -9.20 -5.10
C PRO A 142 3.60 -8.57 -6.28
N ASP A 143 2.98 -8.62 -7.45
CA ASP A 143 3.44 -7.85 -8.59
C ASP A 143 3.26 -6.34 -8.32
N LEU A 144 3.98 -5.50 -9.07
CA LEU A 144 3.76 -4.06 -9.02
C LEU A 144 2.33 -3.73 -9.47
N MET A 145 1.79 -2.60 -9.00
CA MET A 145 0.46 -2.10 -9.40
C MET A 145 0.30 -2.08 -10.92
N THR A 146 -0.80 -2.65 -11.42
CA THR A 146 -1.20 -2.48 -12.83
C THR A 146 -2.18 -1.32 -12.91
N TYR A 147 -1.72 -0.17 -13.39
CA TYR A 147 -2.51 1.06 -13.50
C TYR A 147 -3.41 1.06 -14.74
N THR A 148 -4.57 1.70 -14.63
CA THR A 148 -5.45 1.93 -15.79
C THR A 148 -4.97 3.09 -16.66
N ASP A 149 -4.27 4.07 -16.08
CA ASP A 149 -3.64 5.15 -16.83
C ASP A 149 -2.39 4.65 -17.58
N LEU A 150 -2.43 4.70 -18.92
CA LEU A 150 -1.37 4.17 -19.77
C LEU A 150 -0.04 4.90 -19.63
N SER A 151 -0.07 6.21 -19.33
CA SER A 151 1.14 7.02 -19.18
C SER A 151 1.87 6.71 -17.87
N LEU A 152 1.11 6.43 -16.81
CA LEU A 152 1.60 5.99 -15.53
C LEU A 152 2.06 4.53 -15.61
N GLN A 153 1.31 3.68 -16.31
CA GLN A 153 1.67 2.29 -16.54
C GLN A 153 3.01 2.15 -17.27
N ALA A 154 3.26 2.98 -18.30
CA ALA A 154 4.53 3.00 -19.03
C ALA A 154 5.73 3.35 -18.13
N ARG A 155 5.48 4.00 -16.99
CA ARG A 155 6.49 4.49 -16.04
C ARG A 155 6.43 3.78 -14.68
N ARG A 156 5.68 2.67 -14.59
CA ARG A 156 5.39 1.93 -13.36
C ARG A 156 6.65 1.57 -12.56
N ASP A 157 7.77 1.36 -13.23
CA ASP A 157 9.00 0.84 -12.62
C ASP A 157 10.02 1.94 -12.27
N GLU A 158 9.75 3.21 -12.58
CA GLU A 158 10.71 4.32 -12.41
C GLU A 158 11.16 4.50 -10.95
N HIS A 159 10.27 4.28 -9.98
CA HIS A 159 10.56 4.40 -8.55
C HIS A 159 11.58 3.37 -8.05
N LEU A 160 11.78 2.27 -8.78
CA LEU A 160 12.81 1.26 -8.47
C LEU A 160 14.22 1.72 -8.85
N GLN A 161 14.33 2.63 -9.82
CA GLN A 161 15.63 3.09 -10.33
C GLN A 161 16.23 4.18 -9.45
N ALA A 162 15.39 5.01 -8.83
CA ALA A 162 15.81 6.08 -7.92
C ALA A 162 16.59 5.54 -6.70
N ALA A 163 16.24 4.35 -6.22
CA ALA A 163 16.89 3.70 -5.08
C ALA A 163 18.33 3.20 -5.36
N ARG A 164 18.80 3.20 -6.62
CA ARG A 164 20.15 2.72 -7.00
C ARG A 164 21.21 3.82 -7.07
N ARG A 165 20.86 5.09 -6.80
CA ARG A 165 21.75 6.26 -6.95
C ARG A 165 22.14 6.93 -5.62
N SER A 166 21.81 6.32 -4.49
CA SER A 166 22.24 6.72 -3.13
C SER A 166 23.15 5.68 -2.54
#